data_AF-A0A1E7L7M5-F1
#
_entry.id   AF-A0A1E7L7M5-F1
#
_cell.length_a   1.000
_cell.length_b   1.000
_cell.length_c   1.000
_cell.angle_alpha   90.00
_cell.angle_beta   90.00
_cell.angle_gamma   90.00
#
_symmetry.space_group_name_H-M   'P 1'
#
loop_
_entity.id
_entity.type
_entity.pdbx_description
1 polymer ?
#
loop_
_entity_poly.entity_id
_entity_poly.type
_entity_poly.pdbx_seq_one_letter_code
_entity_poly.pdbx_strand_id
1 'polypeptide(L)' 'LVYDVLVLATGAEPVLPPLRGLFTSEGGELPAGVRALRTLDDCLALREAARPGLPAVVVGGGPLGVSAARALASRG' A
#
# COMPACT_ATOMS: atom_id res chain seq x y z
N LEU A 1 -6.53 -26.11 19.20
CA LEU A 1 -8.00 -25.87 19.25
C LEU A 1 -8.64 -26.88 18.32
N VAL A 2 -9.77 -27.48 18.73
CA VAL A 2 -10.53 -28.42 17.89
C VAL A 2 -11.77 -27.68 17.40
N TYR A 3 -12.12 -27.86 16.13
CA TYR A 3 -13.25 -27.23 15.46
C TYR A 3 -13.97 -28.26 14.60
N ASP A 4 -15.31 -28.21 14.58
CA ASP A 4 -16.13 -29.02 13.66
C ASP A 4 -16.14 -28.41 12.24
N VAL A 5 -16.12 -27.08 12.15
CA VAL A 5 -16.00 -26.33 10.90
C VAL A 5 -15.11 -25.10 11.12
N LEU A 6 -14.15 -24.89 10.23
CA LEU A 6 -13.25 -23.73 10.21
C LEU A 6 -13.43 -22.95 8.91
N VAL A 7 -13.59 -21.63 9.03
CA VAL A 7 -13.60 -20.70 7.89
C VAL A 7 -12.38 -19.78 8.00
N LEU A 8 -11.51 -19.85 6.99
CA LEU A 8 -10.35 -18.97 6.87
C LEU A 8 -10.73 -17.74 6.05
N ALA A 9 -10.97 -16.63 6.74
CA ALA A 9 -11.29 -15.33 6.15
C ALA A 9 -10.16 -14.32 6.38
N THR A 10 -8.91 -14.77 6.31
CA THR A 10 -7.70 -13.96 6.61
C THR A 10 -7.37 -12.93 5.53
N GLY A 11 -8.13 -12.89 4.44
CA GLY A 11 -7.89 -11.95 3.35
C GLY A 11 -6.63 -12.28 2.55
N ALA A 12 -5.87 -11.26 2.19
CA ALA A 12 -4.68 -11.36 1.36
C ALA A 12 -3.70 -10.23 1.69
N GLU A 13 -2.45 -10.39 1.28
CA GLU A 13 -1.40 -9.38 1.47
C GLU A 13 -1.03 -8.70 0.14
N PRO A 14 -0.51 -7.45 0.18
CA PRO A 14 0.04 -6.80 -0.99
C PRO A 14 1.16 -7.63 -1.63
N VAL A 15 1.12 -7.75 -2.96
CA VAL A 15 2.26 -8.29 -3.70
C VAL A 15 3.29 -7.18 -3.89
N LEU A 16 4.44 -7.32 -3.23
CA LEU A 16 5.55 -6.38 -3.38
C LEU A 16 6.46 -6.84 -4.53
N PRO A 17 6.71 -6.00 -5.55
CA PRO A 17 7.57 -6.39 -6.66
C PRO A 17 9.02 -6.59 -6.19
N PRO A 18 9.78 -7.53 -6.76
CA PRO A 18 11.16 -7.79 -6.36
C PRO A 18 12.11 -6.69 -6.88
N LEU A 19 12.09 -5.52 -6.24
CA LEU A 19 12.89 -4.36 -6.60
C LEU A 19 14.08 -4.22 -5.64
N ARG A 20 15.28 -3.94 -6.19
CA ARG A 20 16.45 -3.61 -5.37
C ARG A 20 16.17 -2.31 -4.59
N GLY A 21 16.41 -2.34 -3.29
CA GLY A 21 16.19 -1.20 -2.39
C GLY A 21 14.73 -1.02 -1.94
N LEU A 22 13.81 -1.94 -2.26
CA LEU A 22 12.43 -1.87 -1.77
C LEU A 22 12.31 -2.20 -0.28
N PHE A 23 13.31 -2.87 0.29
CA PHE A 23 13.38 -3.14 1.71
C PHE A 23 14.62 -2.50 2.30
N THR A 24 14.51 -1.95 3.51
CA THR A 24 15.63 -1.39 4.25
C THR A 24 16.67 -2.48 4.54
N SER A 25 17.94 -2.08 4.69
CA SER A 25 19.05 -3.00 4.99
C SER A 25 18.90 -3.71 6.34
N GLU A 26 18.12 -3.14 7.26
CA GLU A 26 17.80 -3.73 8.56
C GLU A 26 16.66 -4.76 8.51
N GLY A 27 16.04 -4.91 7.33
CA GLY A 27 15.17 -6.04 7.01
C GLY A 27 13.67 -5.76 7.14
N GLY A 28 12.92 -6.09 6.09
CA GLY A 28 11.46 -6.22 6.10
C GLY A 28 10.64 -4.94 6.01
N GLU A 29 11.22 -3.77 6.28
CA GLU A 29 10.49 -2.49 6.20
C GLU A 29 10.65 -1.80 4.85
N LEU A 30 9.60 -1.11 4.41
CA LEU A 30 9.64 -0.26 3.21
C LEU A 30 10.40 1.05 3.50
N PRO A 31 11.16 1.61 2.54
CA PRO A 31 11.77 2.92 2.66
C PRO A 31 10.77 4.01 3.00
N ALA A 32 11.24 5.07 3.68
CA ALA A 32 10.43 6.24 3.97
C ALA A 32 9.77 6.81 2.71
N GLY A 33 8.45 7.03 2.74
CA GLY A 33 7.66 7.51 1.61
C GLY A 33 7.14 6.43 0.67
N VAL A 34 7.62 5.19 0.78
CA VAL A 34 7.08 4.02 0.06
C VAL A 34 6.06 3.31 0.95
N ARG A 35 4.89 2.99 0.40
CA ARG A 35 3.80 2.34 1.15
C ARG A 35 3.05 1.35 0.26
N ALA A 36 2.60 0.25 0.84
CA ALA A 36 1.55 -0.56 0.24
C ALA A 36 0.18 0.10 0.53
N LEU A 37 -0.85 -0.30 -0.23
CA LEU A 37 -2.22 0.18 -0.04
C LEU A 37 -3.17 -1.01 0.10
N ARG A 38 -3.51 -1.36 1.34
CA ARG A 38 -4.38 -2.50 1.66
C ARG A 38 -5.39 -2.19 2.75
N THR A 39 -4.93 -1.56 3.83
CA THR A 39 -5.72 -1.28 5.02
C THR A 39 -6.29 0.14 4.97
N LEU A 40 -7.21 0.41 5.89
CA LEU A 40 -7.69 1.78 6.10
C LEU A 40 -6.56 2.69 6.59
N ASP A 41 -5.68 2.16 7.45
CA ASP A 41 -4.55 2.92 7.99
C ASP A 41 -3.59 3.37 6.89
N ASP A 42 -3.36 2.53 5.87
CA ASP A 42 -2.58 2.91 4.68
C ASP A 42 -3.20 4.12 3.96
N CYS A 43 -4.53 4.14 3.83
CA CYS A 43 -5.26 5.24 3.20
C CYS A 43 -5.14 6.54 4.02
N LEU A 44 -5.24 6.44 5.35
CA LEU A 44 -5.08 7.58 6.25
C LEU A 44 -3.65 8.13 6.17
N ALA A 45 -2.64 7.26 6.22
CA ALA A 45 -1.24 7.66 6.11
C ALA A 45 -0.93 8.33 4.76
N LEU A 46 -1.49 7.83 3.65
CA LEU A 46 -1.36 8.47 2.35
C LEU A 46 -2.03 9.84 2.31
N ARG A 47 -3.20 9.99 2.94
CA ARG A 47 -3.90 11.28 3.02
C ARG A 47 -3.09 12.32 3.77
N GLU A 48 -2.49 11.96 4.91
CA GLU A 48 -1.66 12.89 5.70
C GLU A 48 -0.33 13.23 4.99
N ALA A 49 0.18 12.31 4.17
CA ALA A 49 1.40 12.52 3.39
C ALA A 49 1.18 13.35 2.11
N ALA A 50 0.00 13.26 1.50
CA ALA A 50 -0.34 13.98 0.28
C ALA A 50 -0.43 15.48 0.55
N ARG A 51 0.31 16.27 -0.24
CA ARG A 51 0.36 17.74 -0.16
C ARG A 51 0.31 18.32 -1.58
N PRO A 52 -0.25 19.53 -1.76
CA PRO A 52 -0.27 20.18 -3.07
C PRO A 52 1.13 20.23 -3.70
N GLY A 53 1.24 19.80 -4.96
CA GLY A 53 2.50 19.81 -5.71
C GLY A 53 3.52 18.72 -5.31
N LEU A 54 3.18 17.78 -4.42
CA LEU A 54 4.06 16.65 -4.09
C LEU A 54 4.08 15.66 -5.28
N PRO A 55 5.26 15.35 -5.86
CA PRO A 55 5.36 14.30 -6.86
C PRO A 55 5.03 12.94 -6.25
N ALA A 56 4.10 12.21 -6.88
CA ALA A 56 3.68 10.88 -6.46
C ALA A 56 3.72 9.90 -7.62
N VAL A 57 4.12 8.66 -7.33
CA VAL A 57 4.16 7.55 -8.30
C VAL A 57 3.31 6.41 -7.75
N VAL A 58 2.41 5.88 -8.57
CA VAL A 58 1.64 4.68 -8.26
C VAL A 58 2.18 3.51 -9.09
N VAL A 59 2.60 2.46 -8.40
CA VAL A 59 3.11 1.24 -9.05
C VAL A 59 1.98 0.22 -9.16
N GLY A 60 1.44 0.07 -10.38
CA GLY A 60 0.35 -0.85 -10.72
C GLY A 60 -0.88 -0.14 -11.30
N GLY A 61 -1.30 -0.56 -12.50
CA GLY A 61 -2.41 0.07 -13.26
C GLY A 61 -3.78 -0.60 -13.09
N GLY A 62 -3.95 -1.41 -12.04
CA GLY A 62 -5.24 -2.04 -11.75
C GLY A 62 -6.28 -1.05 -11.18
N PRO A 63 -7.52 -1.50 -10.91
CA PRO A 63 -8.60 -0.63 -10.42
C PRO A 63 -8.23 0.16 -9.17
N LEU A 64 -7.54 -0.47 -8.21
CA LEU A 64 -7.06 0.18 -7.00
C LEU A 64 -5.99 1.23 -7.32
N GLY A 65 -5.02 0.90 -8.18
CA GLY A 65 -3.93 1.80 -8.55
C GLY A 65 -4.42 3.04 -9.30
N VAL A 66 -5.32 2.87 -10.27
CA VAL A 66 -5.94 4.00 -10.99
C VAL A 66 -6.76 4.88 -10.05
N SER A 67 -7.50 4.28 -9.12
CA SER A 67 -8.27 5.02 -8.12
C SER A 67 -7.37 5.81 -7.18
N ALA A 68 -6.27 5.21 -6.71
CA ALA A 68 -5.26 5.87 -5.88
C ALA A 68 -4.58 7.01 -6.62
N ALA A 69 -4.18 6.80 -7.88
CA ALA A 69 -3.56 7.82 -8.72
C ALA A 69 -4.48 9.03 -8.90
N ARG A 70 -5.77 8.80 -9.20
CA ARG A 70 -6.78 9.87 -9.28
C ARG A 70 -6.97 10.59 -7.95
N ALA A 71 -7.02 9.85 -6.85
CA ALA A 71 -7.18 10.43 -5.51
C ALA A 71 -5.98 11.30 -5.11
N LEU A 72 -4.77 10.92 -5.50
CA LEU A 72 -3.55 11.70 -5.32
C LEU A 72 -3.53 12.93 -6.24
N ALA A 73 -3.84 12.78 -7.53
CA ALA A 73 -3.86 13.89 -8.48
C ALA A 73 -4.90 14.98 -8.15
N SER A 74 -5.97 14.62 -7.45
CA SER A 74 -7.01 15.57 -7.00
C SER A 74 -6.69 16.27 -5.67
N ARG A 75 -5.71 15.77 -4.91
CA ARG A 75 -5.33 16.29 -3.57
C ARG A 75 -3.92 16.90 -3.55
N GLY A 76 -3.10 16.57 -4.54
CA GLY A 76 -1.77 17.13 -4.78
C GLY A 76 -1.82 18.39 -5.63
#